data_AF-A0A938GT87-F1
#
_entry.id   AF-A0A938GT87-F1
#
_cell.length_a   1.000
_cell.length_b   1.000
_cell.length_c   1.000
_cell.angle_alpha   90.00
_cell.angle_beta   90.00
_cell.angle_gamma   90.00
#
_symmetry.space_group_name_H-M   'P 1'
#
loop_
_entity.id
_entity.type
_entity.pdbx_description
1 polymer ?
#
loop_
_entity_poly.entity_id
_entity_poly.type
_entity_poly.pdbx_seq_one_letter_code
_entity_poly.pdbx_strand_id
1 'polypeptide(L)'
;MNTCRCDVRGLLLITLFLWCFTEVSLAHPDKVEDRLLFHFATGAHPPVRSEWQDLTHKLTATLKGEPSLAAAGPAQAMMFNGYTDWLLLAPDLEAARPFLPKREFSISAWVVLEKTAGIGGILGFIQDNGN
;
A
#
# COMPACT_ATOMS: atom_id res chain seq x y z
N MET A 1 -50.58 -9.06 -58.25
CA MET A 1 -49.44 -9.25 -59.18
C MET A 1 -48.84 -7.87 -59.47
N ASN A 2 -47.51 -7.84 -59.58
CA ASN A 2 -46.61 -6.72 -59.86
C ASN A 2 -46.03 -5.97 -58.66
N THR A 3 -44.85 -6.48 -58.34
CA THR A 3 -43.76 -6.04 -57.47
C THR A 3 -43.15 -4.71 -57.91
N CYS A 4 -42.69 -3.91 -56.96
CA CYS A 4 -41.57 -2.98 -57.18
C CYS A 4 -40.62 -3.09 -55.98
N ARG A 5 -39.42 -3.63 -56.22
CA ARG A 5 -38.30 -3.69 -55.29
C ARG A 5 -37.47 -2.42 -55.48
N CYS A 6 -37.25 -1.65 -54.40
CA CYS A 6 -36.17 -0.67 -54.34
C CYS A 6 -35.10 -1.19 -53.38
N ASP A 7 -33.97 -1.55 -53.99
CA ASP A 7 -32.71 -1.97 -53.40
C ASP A 7 -32.00 -0.72 -52.84
N VAL A 8 -31.86 -0.63 -51.52
CA VAL A 8 -31.01 0.39 -50.88
C VAL A 8 -29.84 -0.34 -50.20
N ARG A 9 -28.80 -0.52 -51.01
CA ARG A 9 -27.42 -0.70 -50.57
C ARG A 9 -27.04 0.47 -49.68
N GLY A 10 -26.70 0.22 -48.41
CA GLY A 10 -26.31 1.32 -47.53
C GLY A 10 -25.72 0.88 -46.20
N LEU A 11 -24.39 0.96 -46.12
CA LEU A 11 -23.60 1.22 -44.92
C LEU A 11 -23.56 0.12 -43.84
N LEU A 12 -22.62 -0.81 -44.02
CA LEU A 12 -22.03 -1.60 -42.94
C LEU A 12 -21.20 -0.65 -42.05
N LEU A 13 -21.79 -0.12 -40.98
CA LEU A 13 -21.09 0.68 -39.98
C LEU A 13 -20.35 -0.26 -39.03
N ILE A 14 -19.07 -0.52 -39.29
CA ILE A 14 -18.18 -1.25 -38.38
C ILE A 14 -17.78 -0.28 -37.26
N THR A 15 -18.52 -0.29 -36.16
CA THR A 15 -18.08 0.36 -34.91
C THR A 15 -16.92 -0.43 -34.33
N LEU A 16 -15.71 0.05 -34.59
CA LEU A 16 -14.48 -0.40 -33.95
C LEU A 16 -14.53 0.08 -32.49
N PHE A 17 -15.09 -0.73 -31.59
CA PHE A 17 -15.00 -0.49 -30.15
C PHE A 17 -13.55 -0.76 -29.74
N LEU A 18 -12.75 0.31 -29.70
CA LEU A 18 -11.42 0.29 -29.13
C LEU A 18 -11.55 0.13 -27.61
N TRP A 19 -11.58 -1.12 -27.14
CA TRP A 19 -11.44 -1.41 -25.73
C TRP A 19 -10.02 -1.03 -25.32
N CYS A 20 -9.88 0.17 -24.77
CA CYS A 20 -8.70 0.56 -24.03
C CYS A 20 -8.74 -0.23 -22.72
N PHE A 21 -8.20 -1.45 -22.73
CA PHE A 21 -7.86 -2.14 -21.50
C PHE A 21 -6.76 -1.30 -20.84
N THR A 22 -7.14 -0.48 -19.87
CA THR A 22 -6.18 0.02 -18.89
C THR A 22 -5.71 -1.21 -18.12
N GLU A 23 -4.52 -1.71 -18.44
CA GLU A 23 -3.83 -2.62 -17.55
C GLU A 23 -3.57 -1.87 -16.25
N VAL A 24 -4.42 -2.11 -15.26
CA VAL A 24 -4.08 -1.82 -13.88
C VAL A 24 -2.93 -2.77 -13.59
N SER A 25 -1.71 -2.26 -13.70
CA SER A 25 -0.54 -2.96 -13.16
C SER A 25 -0.79 -3.10 -11.66
N LEU A 26 -1.33 -4.27 -11.27
CA LEU A 26 -1.36 -4.72 -9.89
C LEU A 26 0.09 -4.67 -9.44
N ALA A 27 0.41 -3.65 -8.66
CA ALA A 27 1.70 -3.57 -8.00
C ALA A 27 1.82 -4.82 -7.12
N HIS A 28 2.65 -5.73 -7.63
CA HIS A 28 3.01 -7.05 -7.15
C HIS A 28 2.15 -8.25 -7.60
N PRO A 29 2.70 -9.17 -8.44
CA PRO A 29 2.21 -10.53 -8.47
C PRO A 29 2.42 -11.16 -7.08
N ASP A 30 1.48 -12.00 -6.66
CA ASP A 30 1.49 -12.78 -5.42
C ASP A 30 2.71 -13.70 -5.31
N LYS A 31 3.90 -13.13 -5.14
CA LYS A 31 5.07 -13.84 -4.67
C LYS A 31 4.84 -14.10 -3.20
N VAL A 32 4.71 -15.38 -2.86
CA VAL A 32 4.85 -15.83 -1.49
C VAL A 32 6.28 -15.52 -1.05
N GLU A 33 6.46 -14.39 -0.37
CA GLU A 33 7.74 -13.97 0.16
C GLU A 33 7.88 -14.47 1.61
N ASP A 34 8.26 -15.73 1.78
CA ASP A 34 8.38 -16.38 3.10
C ASP A 34 9.26 -15.59 4.08
N ARG A 35 10.25 -14.87 3.53
CA ARG A 35 11.23 -14.08 4.28
C ARG A 35 10.79 -12.64 4.54
N LEU A 36 9.69 -12.17 3.95
CA LEU A 36 9.16 -10.85 4.21
C LEU A 36 8.60 -10.83 5.63
N LEU A 37 9.16 -9.95 6.47
CA LEU A 37 8.72 -9.84 7.86
C LEU A 37 7.36 -9.17 7.89
N PHE A 38 7.26 -7.97 7.30
CA PHE A 38 6.07 -7.13 7.33
C PHE A 38 5.92 -6.39 6.01
N HIS A 39 4.68 -6.10 5.63
CA HIS A 39 4.41 -5.29 4.44
C HIS A 39 3.20 -4.39 4.66
N PHE A 40 3.43 -3.08 4.63
CA PHE A 40 2.37 -2.07 4.74
C PHE A 40 2.26 -1.32 3.41
N ALA A 41 1.07 -1.37 2.83
CA ALA A 41 0.73 -0.59 1.65
C ALA A 41 -0.69 -0.03 1.80
N THR A 42 -0.84 1.24 1.46
CA THR A 42 -2.12 1.93 1.33
C THR A 42 -2.89 1.37 0.12
N GLY A 43 -4.22 1.42 0.17
CA GLY A 43 -5.10 0.97 -0.92
C GLY A 43 -5.47 -0.52 -0.90
N ALA A 44 -4.73 -1.38 -0.20
CA ALA A 44 -5.09 -2.79 -0.02
C ALA A 44 -5.98 -3.01 1.22
N HIS A 45 -5.46 -2.67 2.40
CA HIS A 45 -6.20 -2.71 3.66
C HIS A 45 -6.14 -1.33 4.32
N PRO A 46 -7.25 -0.58 4.35
CA PRO A 46 -7.28 0.67 5.10
C PRO A 46 -7.18 0.36 6.60
N PRO A 47 -6.53 1.24 7.40
CA PRO A 47 -6.55 1.09 8.85
C PRO A 47 -7.97 1.16 9.41
N VAL A 48 -8.28 0.31 10.38
CA VAL A 48 -9.58 0.25 11.05
C VAL A 48 -9.36 0.44 12.54
N ARG A 49 -10.02 1.43 13.16
CA ARG A 49 -9.91 1.70 14.62
C ARG A 49 -8.46 1.84 15.10
N SER A 50 -7.61 2.52 14.34
CA SER A 50 -6.17 2.69 14.60
C SER A 50 -5.34 1.40 14.52
N GLU A 51 -5.91 0.31 14.00
CA GLU A 51 -5.19 -0.91 13.67
C GLU A 51 -4.95 -0.98 12.17
N TRP A 52 -3.74 -1.35 11.77
CA TRP A 52 -3.37 -1.56 10.38
C TRP A 52 -2.81 -2.97 10.21
N GLN A 53 -3.59 -3.82 9.57
CA GLN A 53 -3.15 -5.18 9.26
C GLN A 53 -2.11 -5.15 8.15
N ASP A 54 -1.01 -5.87 8.38
CA ASP A 54 0.04 -6.02 7.39
C ASP A 54 -0.36 -7.06 6.32
N LEU A 55 0.17 -6.91 5.11
CA LEU A 55 -0.16 -7.78 3.97
C LEU A 55 0.47 -9.18 4.06
N THR A 56 1.40 -9.42 4.98
CA THR A 56 1.88 -10.78 5.27
C THR A 56 0.95 -11.52 6.23
N HIS A 57 -0.02 -10.82 6.84
CA HIS A 57 -0.94 -11.32 7.87
C HIS A 57 -0.24 -11.90 9.11
N LYS A 58 1.02 -11.51 9.35
CA LYS A 58 1.80 -11.98 10.50
C LYS A 58 1.56 -11.11 11.73
N LEU A 59 1.20 -9.84 11.55
CA LEU A 59 0.84 -8.95 12.66
C LEU A 59 -0.18 -7.87 12.27
N THR A 60 -0.73 -7.24 13.29
CA THR A 60 -1.54 -6.02 13.14
C THR A 60 -0.87 -4.91 13.92
N ALA A 61 -0.46 -3.86 13.23
CA ALA A 61 0.22 -2.72 13.84
C ALA A 61 -0.80 -1.71 14.36
N THR A 62 -0.41 -0.90 15.34
CA THR A 62 -1.24 0.19 15.87
C THR A 62 -0.72 1.54 15.39
N LEU A 63 -1.57 2.33 14.75
CA LEU A 63 -1.31 3.73 14.46
C LEU A 63 -1.37 4.55 15.76
N LYS A 64 -0.30 5.28 16.06
CA LYS A 64 -0.23 6.25 17.14
C LYS A 64 -0.32 7.65 16.55
N GLY A 65 -0.93 8.57 17.30
CA GLY A 65 -1.24 9.92 16.83
C GLY A 65 -2.45 9.94 15.90
N GLU A 66 -2.45 10.88 14.95
CA GLU A 66 -3.51 11.06 13.95
C GLU A 66 -2.97 11.06 12.51
N PRO A 67 -2.22 10.03 12.09
CA PRO A 67 -1.73 9.93 10.73
C PRO A 67 -2.90 9.87 9.74
N SER A 68 -2.70 10.48 8.58
CA SER A 68 -3.76 10.67 7.58
C SER A 68 -3.36 10.10 6.22
N LEU A 69 -4.36 9.75 5.40
CA LEU A 69 -4.11 9.35 4.02
C LEU A 69 -3.97 10.60 3.15
N ALA A 70 -2.88 10.67 2.39
CA ALA A 70 -2.61 11.72 1.43
C ALA A 70 -2.46 11.14 0.03
N ALA A 71 -2.73 11.95 -1.00
CA ALA A 71 -2.44 11.56 -2.38
C ALA A 71 -0.93 11.61 -2.64
N ALA A 72 -0.39 10.56 -3.25
CA ALA A 72 1.00 10.44 -3.65
C ALA A 72 1.07 10.04 -5.14
N GLY A 73 0.77 11.02 -6.01
CA GLY A 73 0.64 10.78 -7.45
C GLY A 73 -0.57 9.89 -7.77
N PRO A 74 -0.40 8.76 -8.50
CA PRO A 74 -1.50 7.83 -8.80
C PRO A 74 -1.89 6.95 -7.61
N ALA A 75 -1.12 6.98 -6.51
CA ALA A 75 -1.34 6.17 -5.33
C ALA A 75 -1.74 7.05 -4.12
N GLN A 76 -2.06 6.39 -3.01
CA GLN A 76 -2.19 7.03 -1.70
C GLN A 76 -0.94 6.73 -0.87
N ALA A 77 -0.60 7.60 0.07
CA ALA A 77 0.44 7.37 1.07
C ALA A 77 -0.10 7.65 2.47
N MET A 78 0.49 6.99 3.47
CA MET A 78 0.26 7.34 4.86
C MET A 78 1.16 8.52 5.22
N MET A 79 0.57 9.61 5.69
CA MET A 79 1.27 10.82 6.10
C MET A 79 1.39 10.84 7.62
N PHE A 80 2.63 10.92 8.08
CA PHE A 80 2.99 11.06 9.49
C PHE A 80 3.54 12.47 9.72
N ASN A 81 3.17 13.11 10.82
CA ASN A 81 3.67 14.45 11.14
C ASN A 81 5.15 14.49 11.59
N GLY A 82 5.77 13.34 11.85
CA GLY A 82 7.18 13.21 12.24
C GLY A 82 7.48 13.47 13.73
N TYR A 83 6.47 13.71 14.56
CA TYR A 83 6.62 13.98 16.00
C TYR A 83 5.77 13.05 16.87
N THR A 84 4.46 13.05 16.67
CA THR A 84 3.50 12.29 17.49
C THR A 84 2.91 11.09 16.75
N ASP A 85 3.15 11.02 15.43
CA ASP A 85 2.57 10.01 14.59
C ASP A 85 3.61 8.95 14.25
N TRP A 86 3.29 7.70 14.54
CA TRP A 86 4.11 6.56 14.13
C TRP A 86 3.28 5.28 14.05
N LEU A 87 3.84 4.27 13.40
CA LEU A 87 3.26 2.93 13.36
C LEU A 87 3.96 2.05 14.40
N LEU A 88 3.22 1.61 15.41
CA LEU A 88 3.71 0.73 16.46
C LEU A 88 3.47 -0.73 16.07
N LEU A 89 4.55 -1.47 15.83
CA LEU A 89 4.49 -2.90 15.48
C LEU A 89 4.38 -3.81 16.71
N ALA A 90 5.10 -3.47 17.78
CA ALA A 90 5.11 -4.21 19.04
C ALA A 90 5.39 -3.23 20.20
N PRO A 91 4.67 -3.32 21.33
CA PRO A 91 4.81 -2.38 22.45
C PRO A 91 6.07 -2.62 23.29
N ASP A 92 6.61 -3.83 23.31
CA ASP A 92 7.74 -4.23 24.15
C ASP A 92 8.56 -5.35 23.50
N LEU A 93 9.68 -5.71 24.13
CA LEU A 93 10.58 -6.76 23.64
C LEU A 93 9.88 -8.12 23.55
N GLU A 94 9.06 -8.48 24.54
CA GLU A 94 8.40 -9.78 24.58
C GLU A 94 7.40 -9.93 23.42
N ALA A 95 6.64 -8.89 23.10
CA ALA A 95 5.76 -8.83 21.94
C ALA A 95 6.54 -8.79 20.61
N ALA A 96 7.72 -8.18 20.58
CA ALA A 96 8.55 -8.07 19.37
C ALA A 96 9.31 -9.37 19.05
N ARG A 97 9.71 -10.15 20.06
CA ARG A 97 10.56 -11.36 19.95
C ARG A 97 10.19 -12.31 18.80
N PRO A 98 8.91 -12.64 18.53
CA PRO A 98 8.55 -13.55 17.46
C PRO A 98 8.93 -13.06 16.06
N PHE A 99 9.07 -11.74 15.91
CA PHE A 99 9.26 -11.09 14.61
C PHE A 99 10.61 -10.40 14.46
N LEU A 100 11.40 -10.28 15.54
CA LEU A 100 12.72 -9.65 15.48
C LEU A 100 13.69 -10.49 14.62
N PRO A 101 14.38 -9.84 13.65
CA PRO A 101 15.37 -10.53 12.85
C PRO A 101 16.56 -10.95 13.71
N LYS A 102 16.98 -12.22 13.60
CA LYS A 102 18.06 -12.80 14.42
C LYS A 102 19.47 -12.53 13.89
N ARG A 103 19.61 -12.02 12.66
CA ARG A 103 20.91 -11.81 12.00
C ARG A 103 20.97 -10.48 11.27
N GLU A 104 20.25 -10.42 10.15
CA GLU A 104 20.23 -9.27 9.25
C GLU A 104 18.83 -9.10 8.69
N PHE A 105 18.49 -7.87 8.36
CA PHE A 105 17.25 -7.55 7.67
C PHE A 105 17.47 -6.31 6.81
N SER A 106 16.55 -6.08 5.89
CA SER A 106 16.54 -4.91 5.04
C SER A 106 15.18 -4.27 5.09
N ILE A 107 15.14 -2.96 4.90
CA ILE A 107 13.91 -2.18 4.80
C ILE A 107 13.93 -1.51 3.43
N SER A 108 12.79 -1.55 2.75
CA SER A 108 12.53 -0.75 1.56
C SER A 108 11.24 0.02 1.79
N ALA A 109 11.24 1.31 1.47
CA ALA A 109 10.07 2.17 1.60
C ALA A 109 10.12 3.29 0.58
N TRP A 110 8.95 3.66 0.06
CA TRP A 110 8.75 4.92 -0.67
C TRP A 110 8.47 6.02 0.35
N VAL A 111 9.30 7.05 0.36
CA VAL A 111 9.17 8.19 1.28
C VAL A 111 9.19 9.49 0.51
N VAL A 112 8.33 10.41 0.92
CA VAL A 112 8.38 11.82 0.51
C VAL A 112 8.57 12.62 1.78
N LEU A 113 9.60 13.46 1.80
CA LEU A 113 9.90 14.33 2.94
C LEU A 113 9.66 15.77 2.52
N GLU A 114 8.75 16.45 3.21
CA GLU A 114 8.54 17.89 3.00
C GLU A 114 9.71 18.71 3.54
N LYS A 115 10.27 18.25 4.66
CA LYS A 115 11.42 18.87 5.32
C LYS A 115 12.36 17.80 5.87
N THR A 116 13.65 17.95 5.63
CA THR A 116 14.67 17.07 6.20
C THR A 116 15.02 17.51 7.63
N ALA A 117 15.35 16.52 8.47
CA ALA A 117 15.91 16.72 9.80
C ALA A 117 17.30 16.08 9.85
N GLY A 118 18.16 16.55 10.77
CA GLY A 118 19.50 15.99 10.95
C GLY A 118 19.51 14.55 11.51
N ILE A 119 18.38 14.10 12.06
CA ILE A 119 18.17 12.75 12.58
C ILE A 119 16.81 12.22 12.13
N GLY A 120 16.73 10.92 11.85
CA GLY A 120 15.50 10.24 11.43
C GLY A 120 15.76 8.76 11.13
N GLY A 121 14.69 7.97 11.08
CA GLY A 121 14.75 6.54 10.78
C GLY A 121 13.41 6.03 10.25
N ILE A 122 13.44 4.95 9.46
CA ILE A 122 12.24 4.31 8.90
C ILE A 122 11.67 3.26 9.87
N LEU A 123 12.55 2.55 10.56
CA LEU A 123 12.20 1.58 11.58
C LEU A 123 13.19 1.71 12.74
N GLY A 124 12.68 1.61 13.96
CA GLY A 124 13.49 1.57 15.17
C GLY A 124 12.88 0.63 16.19
N PHE A 125 13.73 0.07 17.02
CA PHE A 125 13.34 -0.57 18.27
C PHE A 125 14.09 0.14 19.38
N ILE A 126 13.38 0.92 20.18
CA ILE A 126 13.95 1.65 21.30
C ILE A 126 13.51 0.91 22.55
N GLN A 127 14.46 0.28 23.22
CA GLN A 127 14.26 -0.22 24.56
C GLN A 127 14.75 0.86 25.51
N ASP A 128 13.83 1.41 26.31
CA ASP A 128 14.24 2.16 27.48
C ASP A 128 14.85 1.17 28.48
N ASN A 129 16.15 1.31 28.73
CA ASN A 129 16.88 0.46 29.67
C ASN A 129 16.90 1.05 31.10
N GLY A 130 16.03 2.04 31.36
CA GLY A 130 15.75 2.54 32.70
C GLY A 130 16.53 3.81 33.07
N ASN A 131 16.04 4.55 34.06
CA ASN A 131 15.18 4.10 35.17
C ASN A 131 13.67 4.34 35.01
#